data_AF-A0A7C9DXA2-F1
#
_entry.id   AF-A0A7C9DXA2-F1
#
_cell.length_a   1.000
_cell.length_b   1.000
_cell.length_c   1.000
_cell.angle_alpha   90.00
_cell.angle_beta   90.00
_cell.angle_gamma   90.00
#
_symmetry.space_group_name_H-M   'P 1'
#
loop_
_entity.id
_entity.type
_entity.pdbx_description
1 polymer ?
#
loop_
_entity_poly.entity_id
_entity_poly.type
_entity_poly.pdbx_seq_one_letter_code
_entity_poly.pdbx_strand_id
1 'polypeptide(L)'
;SHILPNCMQVELIEGSSYLGQPLPFNITTLIWIEVLVIGYIEFQRNSELDPEKRLYPGGKFFDPLGLAADPEKKASLQLAEIKHARLAMVAFLGFAVQAV
;
A
#
# COMPACT_ATOMS: atom_id res chain seq x y z
N SER A 1 -1.64 17.81 -34.97
CA SER A 1 -2.51 17.97 -33.79
C SER A 1 -3.71 17.00 -33.78
N HIS A 2 -3.59 15.75 -34.28
CA HIS A 2 -4.76 14.89 -34.48
C HIS A 2 -4.58 13.41 -34.06
N ILE A 3 -3.64 13.11 -33.15
CA ILE A 3 -3.29 11.71 -32.75
C ILE A 3 -3.54 11.42 -31.27
N LEU A 4 -3.96 12.40 -30.47
CA LEU A 4 -4.13 12.23 -29.01
C LEU A 4 -5.49 11.74 -28.48
N PRO A 5 -6.63 11.73 -29.21
CA PRO A 5 -7.89 11.29 -28.59
C PRO A 5 -8.06 9.76 -28.53
N ASN A 6 -7.29 8.98 -29.30
CA ASN A 6 -7.48 7.53 -29.39
C ASN A 6 -6.70 6.72 -28.33
N CYS A 7 -5.62 7.27 -27.76
CA CYS A 7 -4.82 6.58 -26.75
C CYS A 7 -5.61 6.36 -25.43
N MET A 8 -6.41 7.35 -25.02
CA MET A 8 -7.21 7.28 -23.79
C MET A 8 -8.41 6.31 -23.90
N GLN A 9 -8.91 6.05 -25.11
CA GLN A 9 -10.02 5.11 -25.35
C GLN A 9 -9.54 3.65 -25.41
N VAL A 10 -8.29 3.37 -25.79
CA VAL A 10 -7.79 2.00 -25.87
C VAL A 10 -7.40 1.42 -24.50
N GLU A 11 -6.92 2.22 -23.55
CA GLU A 11 -6.65 1.72 -22.17
C GLU A 11 -7.92 1.31 -21.42
N LEU A 12 -9.06 1.96 -21.68
CA LEU A 12 -10.34 1.55 -21.08
C LEU A 12 -10.85 0.20 -21.63
N ILE A 13 -10.34 -0.23 -22.79
CA ILE A 13 -10.72 -1.49 -23.45
C ILE A 13 -9.67 -2.58 -23.22
N GLU A 14 -8.38 -2.24 -23.06
CA GLU A 14 -7.27 -3.21 -22.94
C GLU A 14 -7.01 -3.74 -21.52
N GLY A 15 -7.76 -3.31 -20.52
CA GLY A 15 -7.69 -3.92 -19.19
C GLY A 15 -6.40 -3.58 -18.43
N SER A 16 -6.29 -4.13 -17.22
CA SER A 16 -5.28 -3.75 -16.23
C SER A 16 -3.85 -3.89 -16.78
N SER A 17 -3.06 -2.81 -16.71
CA SER A 17 -1.66 -2.77 -17.15
C SER A 17 -0.76 -2.33 -16.01
N TYR A 18 0.40 -2.97 -15.86
CA TYR A 18 1.42 -2.57 -14.87
C TYR A 18 2.77 -2.47 -15.56
N LEU A 19 3.42 -1.31 -15.44
CA LEU A 19 4.67 -0.98 -16.15
C LEU A 19 4.59 -1.20 -17.68
N GLY A 20 3.41 -1.00 -18.27
CA GLY A 20 3.17 -1.14 -19.71
C GLY A 20 2.98 -2.58 -20.20
N GLN A 21 2.95 -3.57 -19.30
CA GLN A 21 2.62 -4.96 -19.65
C GLN A 21 1.14 -5.25 -19.37
N PRO A 22 0.40 -5.85 -20.32
CA PRO A 22 -1.01 -6.18 -20.11
C PRO A 22 -1.14 -7.36 -19.16
N LEU A 23 -2.02 -7.23 -18.16
CA LEU A 23 -2.33 -8.30 -17.21
C LEU A 23 -3.64 -9.00 -17.62
N PRO A 24 -3.69 -10.35 -17.59
CA PRO A 24 -4.87 -11.11 -17.99
C PRO A 24 -5.93 -11.18 -16.86
N PHE A 25 -6.16 -10.08 -16.14
CA PHE A 25 -7.13 -10.03 -15.04
C PHE A 25 -8.27 -9.06 -15.38
N ASN A 26 -9.50 -9.53 -15.22
CA ASN A 26 -10.70 -8.70 -15.36
C ASN A 26 -10.91 -7.85 -14.09
N ILE A 27 -11.44 -6.64 -14.23
CA ILE A 27 -11.73 -5.71 -13.13
C ILE A 27 -12.59 -6.38 -12.05
N THR A 28 -13.59 -7.17 -12.43
CA THR A 28 -14.42 -7.91 -11.45
C THR A 28 -13.61 -8.93 -10.66
N THR A 29 -12.68 -9.63 -11.32
CA THR A 29 -11.80 -10.62 -10.66
C THR A 29 -10.80 -9.93 -9.73
N LEU A 30 -10.25 -8.78 -10.14
CA LEU A 30 -9.39 -7.96 -9.29
C LEU A 30 -10.09 -7.51 -8.01
N ILE A 31 -11.34 -7.03 -8.09
CA ILE A 31 -12.13 -6.63 -6.92
C ILE A 31 -12.32 -7.81 -5.96
N TRP A 32 -12.67 -9.00 -6.47
CA TRP A 32 -12.83 -10.19 -5.63
C TRP A 32 -11.53 -10.60 -4.96
N ILE A 33 -10.41 -10.60 -5.70
CA ILE A 33 -9.09 -10.93 -5.15
C ILE A 33 -8.71 -9.91 -4.06
N GLU A 34 -8.89 -8.62 -4.32
CA GLU A 34 -8.57 -7.55 -3.37
C GLU A 34 -9.38 -7.68 -2.08
N VAL A 35 -10.71 -7.80 -2.18
CA VAL A 35 -11.59 -7.90 -1.00
C VAL A 35 -11.29 -9.16 -0.19
N LEU A 36 -11.02 -10.29 -0.85
CA LEU A 36 -10.67 -11.53 -0.15
C LEU A 36 -9.30 -11.45 0.52
N VAL A 37 -8.29 -10.93 -0.18
CA VAL A 37 -6.91 -10.85 0.33
C VAL A 37 -6.78 -9.80 1.43
N ILE A 38 -7.21 -8.56 1.17
CA ILE A 38 -7.17 -7.49 2.17
C ILE A 38 -8.12 -7.81 3.32
N GLY A 39 -9.31 -8.35 3.05
CA GLY A 39 -10.23 -8.79 4.09
C GLY A 39 -9.63 -9.86 5.01
N TYR A 40 -8.95 -10.86 4.44
CA TYR A 40 -8.24 -11.87 5.22
C TYR A 40 -7.09 -11.29 6.03
N ILE A 41 -6.25 -10.42 5.43
CA ILE A 41 -5.13 -9.78 6.12
C ILE A 41 -5.61 -8.89 7.27
N GLU A 42 -6.64 -8.08 7.03
CA GLU A 42 -7.24 -7.20 8.05
C GLU A 42 -7.88 -7.99 9.18
N PHE A 43 -8.53 -9.11 8.88
CA PHE A 43 -9.07 -10.01 9.90
C PHE A 43 -7.96 -10.62 10.78
N GLN A 44 -6.86 -11.03 10.17
CA GLN A 44 -5.69 -11.55 10.89
C GLN A 44 -5.03 -10.46 11.74
N ARG A 45 -4.89 -9.24 11.21
CA ARG A 45 -4.42 -8.07 11.96
C ARG A 45 -5.32 -7.73 13.14
N ASN A 46 -6.63 -7.92 12.97
CA ASN A 46 -7.60 -7.61 14.01
C ASN A 46 -7.67 -8.68 15.13
N SER A 47 -7.15 -9.89 14.88
CA SER A 47 -7.19 -11.00 15.85
C SER A 47 -6.17 -10.86 16.98
N GLU A 48 -5.15 -10.01 16.84
CA GLU A 48 -4.20 -9.70 17.92
C GLU A 48 -4.79 -8.63 18.85
N LEU A 49 -4.87 -8.90 20.16
CA LEU A 49 -5.47 -7.98 21.14
C LEU A 49 -4.44 -7.10 21.87
N ASP A 50 -3.16 -7.44 21.76
CA ASP A 50 -2.09 -6.71 22.44
C ASP A 50 -1.75 -5.40 21.70
N PRO A 51 -1.83 -4.24 22.36
CA PRO A 51 -1.66 -2.95 21.70
C PRO A 51 -0.22 -2.72 21.19
N GLU A 52 0.80 -3.29 21.83
CA GLU A 52 2.18 -3.15 21.38
C GLU A 52 2.45 -4.04 20.17
N LYS A 53 1.91 -5.27 20.14
CA LYS A 53 2.03 -6.17 18.99
C LYS A 53 1.17 -5.75 17.80
N ARG A 54 0.04 -5.08 18.02
CA ARG A 54 -0.75 -4.49 16.93
C ARG A 54 -0.02 -3.36 16.23
N LEU A 55 0.79 -2.59 16.96
CA LEU A 55 1.52 -1.45 16.42
C LEU A 55 2.91 -1.86 15.88
N TYR A 56 3.58 -2.79 16.54
CA TYR A 56 4.87 -3.35 16.14
C TYR A 56 4.81 -4.89 16.21
N PRO A 57 4.22 -5.56 15.20
CA PRO A 57 4.06 -7.01 15.22
C PRO A 57 5.39 -7.77 15.35
N GLY A 58 6.49 -7.15 14.90
CA GLY A 58 7.84 -7.68 15.07
C GLY A 58 8.00 -9.11 14.55
N GLY A 59 9.04 -9.81 15.02
CA GLY A 59 9.26 -11.22 14.70
C GLY A 59 9.88 -11.48 13.31
N LYS A 60 10.20 -12.75 13.04
CA LYS A 60 10.96 -13.18 11.83
C LYS A 60 10.24 -12.92 10.50
N PHE A 61 8.95 -12.63 10.53
CA PHE A 61 8.12 -12.40 9.33
C PHE A 61 8.03 -10.92 8.92
N PHE A 62 7.99 -9.99 9.88
CA PHE A 62 7.90 -8.54 9.62
C PHE A 62 9.22 -7.79 9.86
N ASP A 63 10.15 -8.37 10.64
CA ASP A 63 11.53 -7.88 10.81
C ASP A 63 12.53 -9.04 10.62
N PRO A 64 12.74 -9.53 9.37
CA PRO A 64 13.68 -10.61 9.09
C PRO A 64 15.15 -10.19 9.32
N LEU A 65 15.43 -8.88 9.35
CA LEU A 65 16.78 -8.32 9.55
C LEU A 65 17.10 -8.02 11.02
N GLY A 66 16.14 -8.17 11.94
CA GLY A 66 16.33 -8.01 13.39
C GLY A 66 16.78 -6.61 13.81
N LEU A 67 16.49 -5.59 12.99
CA LEU A 67 16.96 -4.21 13.21
C LEU A 67 16.26 -3.54 14.40
N ALA A 68 15.14 -4.09 14.87
CA ALA A 68 14.41 -3.61 16.05
C ALA A 68 14.74 -4.39 17.35
N ALA A 69 15.77 -5.23 17.36
CA ALA A 69 16.19 -5.97 18.57
C ALA A 69 16.84 -5.07 19.64
N ASP A 70 17.51 -3.99 19.23
CA ASP A 70 18.10 -3.00 20.14
C ASP A 70 17.06 -1.92 20.53
N PRO A 71 16.74 -1.75 21.83
CA PRO A 71 15.70 -0.80 22.28
C PRO A 71 16.01 0.67 21.95
N GLU A 72 17.29 1.06 21.90
CA GLU A 72 17.69 2.43 21.52
C GLU A 72 17.48 2.72 20.03
N LYS A 73 17.81 1.77 19.15
CA LYS A 73 17.59 1.93 17.70
C LYS A 73 16.11 1.89 17.37
N LYS A 74 15.33 1.02 18.04
CA LYS A 74 13.88 0.95 17.90
C LYS A 74 13.22 2.32 18.12
N ALA A 75 13.55 3.02 19.20
CA ALA A 75 12.99 4.35 19.46
C ALA A 75 13.33 5.37 18.36
N SER A 76 14.58 5.35 17.85
CA SER A 76 14.99 6.26 16.77
C SER A 76 14.29 5.96 15.44
N LEU A 77 14.09 4.68 15.11
CA LEU A 77 13.39 4.24 13.91
C LEU A 77 11.90 4.58 13.95
N GLN A 78 11.24 4.37 15.09
CA GLN A 78 9.83 4.75 15.28
C GLN A 78 9.62 6.27 15.11
N LEU A 79 10.56 7.07 15.60
CA LEU A 79 10.53 8.53 15.41
C LEU A 79 10.73 8.94 13.95
N ALA A 80 11.54 8.20 13.19
CA ALA A 80 11.68 8.41 11.76
C ALA A 80 10.37 8.01 11.03
N GLU A 81 9.84 6.82 11.29
CA GLU A 81 8.60 6.33 10.68
C GLU A 81 7.43 7.30 10.85
N ILE A 82 7.18 7.80 12.07
CA ILE A 82 6.06 8.73 12.31
C ILE A 82 6.24 10.08 11.59
N LYS A 83 7.47 10.56 11.44
CA LYS A 83 7.75 11.82 10.71
C LYS A 83 7.49 11.63 9.21
N HIS A 84 7.93 10.50 8.65
CA HIS A 84 7.68 10.17 7.25
C HIS A 84 6.20 9.89 6.98
N ALA A 85 5.49 9.19 7.86
CA ALA A 85 4.07 8.90 7.71
C ALA A 85 3.22 10.19 7.69
N ARG A 86 3.50 11.15 8.61
CA ARG A 86 2.81 12.45 8.63
C ARG A 86 3.07 13.25 7.36
N LEU A 87 4.31 13.28 6.91
CA LEU A 87 4.67 13.94 5.65
C LEU A 87 3.94 13.31 4.46
N ALA A 88 3.88 11.98 4.40
CA ALA A 88 3.20 11.24 3.33
C ALA A 88 1.69 11.52 3.30
N MET A 89 1.01 11.56 4.46
CA MET A 89 -0.44 11.89 4.51
C MET A 89 -0.73 13.31 4.02
N VAL A 90 0.12 14.28 4.38
CA VAL A 90 -0.02 15.67 3.90
C VAL A 90 0.29 15.77 2.41
N ALA A 91 1.32 15.07 1.91
CA ALA A 91 1.66 15.04 0.49
C ALA A 91 0.53 14.43 -0.34
N PHE A 92 -0.06 13.32 0.11
CA PHE A 92 -1.20 12.69 -0.56
C PHE A 92 -2.42 13.62 -0.64
N LEU A 93 -2.72 14.35 0.43
CA LEU A 93 -3.76 15.38 0.41
C LEU A 93 -3.42 16.50 -0.60
N GLY A 94 -2.16 16.94 -0.66
CA GLY A 94 -1.70 17.92 -1.64
C GLY A 94 -1.88 17.44 -3.09
N PHE A 95 -1.55 16.19 -3.38
CA PHE A 95 -1.80 15.58 -4.70
C PHE A 95 -3.29 15.52 -5.03
N ALA A 96 -4.14 15.17 -4.07
CA ALA A 96 -5.59 15.14 -4.29
C ALA A 96 -6.16 16.53 -4.60
N VAL A 97 -5.67 17.57 -3.92
CA VAL A 97 -6.09 18.97 -4.19
C VAL A 97 -5.54 19.47 -5.52
N GLN A 98 -4.32 19.10 -5.90
CA GLN A 98 -3.71 19.52 -7.17
C GLN A 98 -4.30 18.80 -8.38
N ALA A 99 -4.85 17.60 -8.20
CA ALA A 99 -5.46 16.79 -9.26
C ALA A 99 -6.90 17.21 -9.61
N VAL A 100 -7.50 18.09 -8.83
CA VAL A 100 -8.80 18.76 -9.12
C VAL A 100 -8.54 20.03 -9.91
#